data_AF-A0A7G6XTR9-F1
#
_entry.id   AF-A0A7G6XTR9-F1
#
_cell.length_a   1.000
_cell.length_b   1.000
_cell.length_c   1.000
_cell.angle_alpha   90.00
_cell.angle_beta   90.00
_cell.angle_gamma   90.00
#
_symmetry.space_group_name_H-M   'P 1'
#
loop_
_entity.id
_entity.type
_entity.pdbx_description
1 polymer ?
#
loop_
_entity_poly.entity_id
_entity_poly.type
_entity_poly.pdbx_seq_one_letter_code
_entity_poly.pdbx_strand_id
1 'polypeptide(L)'
;MADTTVKIDSATRDRFAAVAAARGMSVRAYLAELAVEEENQLALGRATAVFREVVGRPGIAEAFDREFGGLPSSARPRRAA
;
A
#
# COMPACT_ATOMS: atom_id res chain seq x y z
N MET A 1 -10.26 8.59 22.92
CA MET A 1 -9.68 7.23 22.99
C MET A 1 -8.98 7.10 24.33
N ALA A 2 -9.09 5.96 24.99
CA ALA A 2 -8.38 5.71 26.25
C ALA A 2 -6.91 5.36 25.95
N ASP A 3 -5.98 5.94 26.68
CA ASP A 3 -4.59 5.51 26.62
C ASP A 3 -4.45 4.12 27.23
N THR A 4 -3.68 3.25 26.56
CA THR A 4 -3.38 1.91 27.02
C THR A 4 -1.87 1.72 27.13
N THR A 5 -1.44 0.72 27.91
CA THR A 5 -0.02 0.43 28.12
C THR A 5 0.31 -0.97 27.65
N VAL A 6 1.46 -1.13 26.99
CA VAL A 6 1.99 -2.41 26.53
C VAL A 6 3.34 -2.63 27.18
N LYS A 7 3.59 -3.85 27.66
CA LYS A 7 4.88 -4.22 28.23
C LYS A 7 5.86 -4.53 27.10
N ILE A 8 6.98 -3.83 27.11
CA ILE A 8 8.14 -4.06 26.25
C ILE A 8 9.40 -4.03 27.11
N ASP A 9 10.48 -4.66 26.65
CA ASP A 9 11.77 -4.55 27.31
C ASP A 9 12.31 -3.10 27.23
N SER A 10 13.19 -2.75 28.17
CA SER A 10 13.75 -1.41 28.27
C SER A 10 14.52 -1.01 27.01
N ALA A 11 15.26 -1.93 26.39
CA ALA A 11 16.04 -1.63 25.21
C ALA A 11 15.14 -1.30 24.00
N THR A 12 14.03 -2.03 23.83
CA THR A 12 13.03 -1.73 22.80
C THR A 12 12.34 -0.39 23.04
N ARG A 13 11.95 -0.08 24.28
CA ARG A 13 11.43 1.24 24.64
C ARG A 13 12.42 2.35 24.27
N ASP A 14 13.69 2.18 24.60
CA ASP A 14 14.72 3.19 24.37
C ASP A 14 14.99 3.40 22.88
N ARG A 15 14.93 2.33 22.08
CA ARG A 15 14.97 2.41 20.60
C ARG A 15 13.81 3.23 20.06
N PHE A 16 12.58 2.98 20.50
CA PHE A 16 11.42 3.77 20.07
C PHE A 16 11.51 5.24 20.51
N ALA A 17 11.99 5.49 21.72
CA ALA A 17 12.21 6.85 22.22
C ALA A 17 13.23 7.61 21.36
N ALA A 18 14.35 6.98 21.02
CA ALA A 18 15.38 7.60 20.18
C ALA A 18 14.86 7.93 18.77
N VAL A 19 14.11 7.02 18.15
CA VAL A 19 13.53 7.24 16.81
C VAL A 19 12.46 8.33 16.84
N ALA A 20 11.56 8.31 17.83
CA ALA A 20 10.53 9.33 17.99
C ALA A 20 11.17 10.72 18.19
N ALA A 21 12.20 10.81 19.05
CA ALA A 21 12.93 12.06 19.28
C ALA A 21 13.60 12.58 17.99
N ALA A 22 14.24 11.70 17.21
CA ALA A 22 14.85 12.07 15.93
C ALA A 22 13.82 12.59 14.90
N ARG A 23 12.55 12.15 15.01
CA ARG A 23 11.43 12.63 14.18
C ARG A 23 10.67 13.82 14.78
N GLY A 24 11.09 14.33 15.95
CA GLY A 24 10.39 15.41 16.64
C GLY A 24 9.00 15.01 17.17
N MET A 25 8.78 13.73 17.44
CA MET A 25 7.51 13.15 17.84
C MET A 25 7.55 12.64 19.28
N SER A 26 6.38 12.58 19.92
CA SER A 26 6.21 11.74 21.11
C SER A 26 6.24 10.26 20.74
N VAL A 27 6.67 9.38 21.63
CA VAL A 27 6.63 7.92 21.41
C VAL A 27 5.22 7.43 21.07
N ARG A 28 4.19 7.99 21.72
CA ARG A 28 2.78 7.68 21.42
C ARG A 28 2.41 8.00 19.98
N ALA A 29 2.78 9.21 19.50
CA ALA A 29 2.50 9.63 18.14
C ALA A 29 3.26 8.77 17.12
N TYR A 30 4.54 8.51 17.39
CA TYR A 30 5.37 7.65 16.55
C TYR A 30 4.80 6.24 16.43
N LEU A 31 4.37 5.62 17.53
CA LEU A 31 3.77 4.29 17.50
C LEU A 31 2.41 4.26 16.79
N ALA A 32 1.62 5.34 16.87
CA ALA A 32 0.36 5.45 16.14
C ALA A 32 0.60 5.53 14.62
N GLU A 33 1.59 6.32 14.18
CA GLU A 33 1.96 6.38 12.76
C GLU A 33 2.54 5.06 12.27
N LEU A 34 3.43 4.45 13.06
CA LEU A 34 4.01 3.14 12.73
C LEU A 34 2.92 2.08 12.54
N ALA A 35 1.89 2.07 13.38
CA ALA A 35 0.78 1.12 13.24
C ALA A 35 0.05 1.28 11.89
N VAL A 36 -0.23 2.52 11.47
CA VAL A 36 -0.86 2.80 10.17
C VAL A 36 0.04 2.37 9.01
N GLU A 37 1.34 2.62 9.11
CA GLU A 37 2.31 2.20 8.10
C GLU A 37 2.34 0.67 7.95
N GLU A 38 2.43 -0.06 9.06
CA GLU A 38 2.43 -1.52 9.06
C GLU A 38 1.10 -2.13 8.56
N GLU A 39 -0.04 -1.55 8.94
CA GLU A 39 -1.35 -1.96 8.42
C GLU A 39 -1.41 -1.82 6.89
N ASN A 40 -0.87 -0.72 6.36
CA ASN A 40 -0.80 -0.49 4.92
C ASN A 40 0.13 -1.50 4.22
N GLN A 41 1.29 -1.81 4.80
CA GLN A 41 2.20 -2.82 4.24
C GLN A 41 1.56 -4.21 4.23
N LEU A 42 0.84 -4.59 5.29
CA LEU A 42 0.10 -5.84 5.34
C LEU A 42 -1.02 -5.89 4.30
N ALA A 43 -1.77 -4.80 4.13
CA ALA A 43 -2.81 -4.69 3.10
C ALA A 43 -2.22 -4.81 1.69
N LEU A 44 -1.09 -4.15 1.44
CA LEU A 44 -0.40 -4.18 0.16
C LEU A 44 0.15 -5.59 -0.16
N GLY A 45 0.71 -6.27 0.85
CA GLY A 45 1.18 -7.65 0.72
C GLY A 45 0.05 -8.60 0.31
N ARG A 46 -1.12 -8.50 0.97
CA ARG A 46 -2.30 -9.30 0.62
C ARG A 46 -2.81 -8.99 -0.79
N ALA A 47 -2.96 -7.71 -1.14
CA ALA A 47 -3.40 -7.30 -2.46
C ALA A 47 -2.45 -7.80 -3.56
N THR A 48 -1.14 -7.70 -3.34
CA THR A 48 -0.12 -8.17 -4.28
C THR A 48 -0.18 -9.68 -4.47
N ALA A 49 -0.38 -10.46 -3.39
CA ALA A 49 -0.52 -11.91 -3.47
C ALA A 49 -1.75 -12.31 -4.31
N VAL A 50 -2.91 -11.70 -4.03
CA VAL A 50 -4.15 -11.93 -4.80
C VAL A 50 -3.99 -11.52 -6.25
N PHE A 51 -3.39 -10.35 -6.51
CA PHE A 51 -3.14 -9.89 -7.87
C PHE A 51 -2.30 -10.92 -8.65
N ARG A 52 -1.17 -11.35 -8.09
CA ARG A 52 -0.29 -12.35 -8.71
C ARG A 52 -1.00 -13.67 -8.96
N GLU A 53 -1.82 -14.12 -8.02
CA GLU A 53 -2.65 -15.30 -8.20
C GLU A 53 -3.59 -15.15 -9.39
N VAL A 54 -4.33 -14.04 -9.47
CA VAL A 54 -5.31 -13.79 -10.53
C VAL A 54 -4.66 -13.66 -11.90
N VAL A 55 -3.59 -12.88 -12.04
CA VAL A 55 -2.92 -12.70 -13.34
C VAL A 55 -2.13 -13.92 -13.79
N GLY A 56 -1.73 -14.79 -12.86
CA GLY A 56 -1.08 -16.07 -13.16
C GLY A 56 -2.03 -17.14 -13.68
N ARG A 57 -3.36 -16.92 -13.60
CA ARG A 57 -4.35 -17.87 -14.14
C ARG A 57 -4.40 -17.76 -15.66
N PRO A 58 -4.31 -18.89 -16.39
CA PRO A 58 -4.44 -18.90 -17.84
C PRO A 58 -5.74 -18.21 -18.30
N GLY A 59 -5.66 -17.39 -19.34
CA GLY A 59 -6.80 -16.73 -19.96
C GLY A 59 -7.17 -15.36 -19.36
N ILE A 60 -6.63 -14.98 -18.20
CA ILE A 60 -6.92 -13.68 -17.58
C ILE A 60 -6.15 -12.55 -18.27
N ALA A 61 -4.83 -12.73 -18.46
CA ALA A 61 -4.01 -11.72 -19.11
C ALA A 61 -4.40 -11.53 -20.58
N GLU A 62 -4.70 -12.62 -21.27
CA GLU A 62 -5.15 -12.62 -22.66
C GLU A 62 -6.54 -12.01 -22.84
N ALA A 63 -7.45 -12.21 -21.86
CA ALA A 63 -8.75 -11.54 -21.87
C ALA A 63 -8.63 -10.05 -21.62
N PHE A 64 -7.79 -9.64 -20.67
CA PHE A 64 -7.53 -8.23 -20.37
C PHE A 64 -6.90 -7.51 -21.56
N ASP A 65 -5.88 -8.11 -22.20
CA ASP A 65 -5.24 -7.53 -23.39
C ASP A 65 -6.21 -7.40 -24.57
N ARG A 66 -7.10 -8.37 -24.78
CA ARG A 66 -8.15 -8.29 -25.81
C ARG A 66 -9.11 -7.12 -25.58
N GLU A 67 -9.44 -6.81 -24.33
CA GLU A 67 -10.44 -5.80 -23.98
C GLU A 67 -9.84 -4.38 -23.83
N PHE A 68 -8.57 -4.30 -23.39
CA PHE A 68 -7.92 -3.04 -23.02
C PHE A 68 -6.57 -2.76 -23.72
N GLY A 69 -5.99 -3.72 -24.44
CA GLY A 69 -4.66 -3.61 -25.08
C GLY A 69 -4.65 -2.91 -26.45
N GLY A 70 -5.81 -2.57 -27.01
CA GLY A 70 -5.91 -1.83 -28.27
C GLY A 70 -5.61 -0.33 -28.11
N LEU A 71 -4.91 0.26 -29.08
CA LEU A 71 -4.76 1.73 -29.14
C LEU A 71 -6.14 2.39 -29.32
N PRO A 72 -6.46 3.49 -28.61
CA PRO A 72 -7.72 4.19 -28.81
C PRO A 72 -7.81 4.64 -30.27
N SER A 73 -8.90 4.26 -30.95
CA SER A 73 -9.15 4.68 -32.33
C SER A 73 -9.34 6.19 -32.34
N SER A 74 -8.30 6.94 -32.70
CA SER A 74 -8.41 8.35 -33.05
C SER A 74 -9.13 8.48 -34.39
N ALA A 75 -10.43 8.22 -34.38
CA ALA A 75 -11.33 8.51 -35.48
C ALA A 75 -11.47 10.04 -35.58
N ARG A 76 -10.50 10.68 -36.24
CA ARG A 76 -10.58 12.09 -36.59
C ARG A 76 -11.69 12.22 -37.64
N PRO A 77 -12.81 12.93 -37.39
CA PRO A 77 -13.84 13.10 -38.40
C PRO A 77 -13.25 13.90 -39.56
N ARG A 78 -13.20 13.30 -40.75
CA ARG A 78 -12.95 14.02 -41.99
C ARG A 78 -14.13 14.98 -42.20
N ARG A 79 -13.92 16.28 -41.98
CA ARG A 79 -14.83 17.31 -42.50
C ARG A 79 -14.76 17.26 -44.03
N ALA A 80 -15.88 16.93 -44.66
CA ALA A 80 -16.08 17.14 -46.09
C ALA A 80 -16.14 18.65 -46.36
N ALA A 81 -15.47 19.06 -47.44
CA ALA A 81 -15.43 20.42 -47.96
C ALA A 81 -16.67 20.74 -48.79
#